data_AF-A0A4Y7RPK3-F1
#
_entry.id   AF-A0A4Y7RPK3-F1
#
_cell.length_a   1.000
_cell.length_b   1.000
_cell.length_c   1.000
_cell.angle_alpha   90.00
_cell.angle_beta   90.00
_cell.angle_gamma   90.00
#
_symmetry.space_group_name_H-M   'P 1'
#
loop_
_entity.id
_entity.type
_entity.pdbx_description
1 polymer ?
#
loop_
_entity_poly.entity_id
_entity_poly.type
_entity_poly.pdbx_seq_one_letter_code
_entity_poly.pdbx_strand_id
1 'polypeptide(L)' 'MSKCNLTPREIEIVKNIANGDRNKDIARKLYISEKTVRNHITDIHYKLSLENRVQVAAYAFRNRLVDI' A
#
# COMPACT_ATOMS: atom_id res chain seq x y z
N MET A 1 14.45 -14.75 6.95
CA MET A 1 13.36 -13.94 7.56
C MET A 1 13.65 -12.47 7.28
N SER A 2 13.25 -11.99 6.10
CA SER A 2 13.64 -10.65 5.66
C SER A 2 12.60 -9.64 6.12
N LYS A 3 13.06 -8.72 6.97
CA LYS A 3 12.33 -7.55 7.48
C LYS A 3 11.55 -6.85 6.37
N CYS A 4 10.35 -6.37 6.73
CA CYS A 4 9.48 -5.53 5.92
C CYS A 4 10.27 -4.56 5.01
N ASN A 5 10.32 -4.83 3.71
CA ASN A 5 10.95 -3.94 2.71
C ASN A 5 10.16 -2.63 2.48
N LEU A 6 9.05 -2.45 3.18
CA LEU A 6 8.21 -1.27 3.10
C LEU A 6 8.56 -0.29 4.22
N THR A 7 8.64 0.98 3.86
CA THR A 7 8.70 2.10 4.80
C THR A 7 7.37 2.22 5.57
N PRO A 8 7.36 2.90 6.73
CA PRO A 8 6.12 3.14 7.48
C PRO A 8 5.00 3.76 6.63
N ARG A 9 5.36 4.69 5.74
CA ARG A 9 4.41 5.36 4.83
C ARG A 9 3.84 4.42 3.78
N GLU A 10 4.68 3.53 3.25
CA GLU A 10 4.22 2.51 2.29
C GLU A 10 3.31 1.48 2.99
N ILE A 11 3.59 1.13 4.25
CA ILE A 11 2.71 0.28 5.05
C ILE A 11 1.34 0.94 5.22
N GLU A 12 1.27 2.23 5.56
CA GLU A 12 0.00 2.97 5.64
C GLU A 12 -0.78 2.89 4.31
N ILE A 13 -0.11 3.10 3.18
CA ILE A 13 -0.73 3.05 1.86
C ILE A 13 -1.24 1.63 1.55
N VAL A 14 -0.44 0.59 1.81
CA VAL A 14 -0.85 -0.82 1.65
C VAL A 14 -2.09 -1.15 2.47
N LYS A 15 -2.17 -0.68 3.73
CA LYS A 15 -3.35 -0.88 4.59
C LYS A 15 -4.61 -0.23 4.00
N ASN A 16 -4.51 1.02 3.53
CA ASN A 16 -5.65 1.69 2.91
C ASN A 16 -6.08 1.01 1.60
N ILE A 17 -5.13 0.52 0.79
CA ILE A 17 -5.43 -0.26 -0.42
C ILE A 17 -6.21 -1.53 -0.07
N ALA A 18 -5.80 -2.23 0.98
CA ALA A 18 -6.47 -3.44 1.47
C ALA A 18 -7.89 -3.16 2.01
N ASN A 19 -8.10 -1.98 2.60
CA ASN A 19 -9.43 -1.50 3.00
C ASN A 19 -10.32 -1.07 1.82
N GLY A 20 -9.82 -1.15 0.58
CA GLY A 20 -10.58 -0.80 -0.62
C GLY A 20 -10.57 0.68 -0.99
N ASP A 21 -9.78 1.51 -0.31
CA ASP A 21 -9.71 2.94 -0.58
C ASP A 21 -9.19 3.23 -1.99
N ARG A 22 -9.69 4.30 -2.63
CA ARG A 22 -9.13 4.78 -3.91
C ARG A 22 -7.98 5.74 -3.64
N ASN A 23 -7.10 5.94 -4.63
CA ASN A 23 -5.93 6.82 -4.48
C ASN A 23 -6.28 8.23 -3.99
N LYS A 24 -7.44 8.77 -4.39
CA LYS A 24 -7.98 10.05 -3.91
C LYS A 24 -8.32 10.04 -2.42
N ASP A 25 -8.89 8.94 -1.93
CA ASP A 25 -9.26 8.79 -0.53
C ASP A 25 -8.00 8.61 0.33
N ILE A 26 -7.05 7.81 -0.14
CA ILE A 26 -5.73 7.63 0.49
C ILE A 26 -5.00 8.98 0.58
N ALA A 27 -4.99 9.75 -0.52
CA ALA A 27 -4.38 11.07 -0.59
C ALA A 27 -4.97 12.01 0.48
N ARG A 28 -6.30 12.03 0.63
CA ARG A 28 -6.98 12.82 1.66
C ARG A 28 -6.65 12.34 3.07
N LYS A 29 -6.71 11.03 3.34
CA LYS A 29 -6.43 10.45 4.67
C LYS A 29 -4.99 10.69 5.12
N LEU A 30 -4.04 10.67 4.18
CA LEU A 30 -2.62 10.81 4.47
C LEU A 30 -2.10 12.25 4.25
N TYR A 31 -2.97 13.20 3.92
CA TYR A 31 -2.63 14.61 3.65
C TYR A 31 -1.52 14.79 2.61
N ILE A 32 -1.58 14.04 1.51
CA ILE A 32 -0.64 14.10 0.37
C ILE A 32 -1.39 14.20 -0.96
N SER A 33 -0.67 14.47 -2.05
CA SER A 33 -1.29 14.48 -3.38
C SER A 33 -1.57 13.07 -3.89
N GLU A 34 -2.58 12.91 -4.76
CA GLU A 34 -2.80 11.64 -5.47
C GLU A 34 -1.59 11.19 -6.28
N LYS A 35 -0.83 12.15 -6.83
CA LYS A 35 0.42 11.86 -7.55
C LYS A 35 1.44 11.20 -6.62
N THR A 36 1.58 11.71 -5.40
CA THR A 36 2.45 11.14 -4.37
C THR A 36 2.01 9.72 -3.99
N VAL A 37 0.70 9.49 -3.84
CA VAL A 37 0.16 8.13 -3.60
C VAL A 37 0.52 7.18 -4.74
N ARG A 38 0.33 7.59 -6.00
CA ARG A 38 0.69 6.76 -7.16
C ARG A 38 2.18 6.43 -7.19
N ASN A 39 3.05 7.38 -6.89
CA ASN A 39 4.49 7.15 -6.81
C ASN A 39 4.81 6.07 -5.77
N HIS A 40 4.26 6.19 -4.55
CA HIS A 40 4.44 5.17 -3.52
C HIS A 40 3.90 3.80 -3.95
N ILE A 41 2.77 3.73 -4.65
CA ILE A 41 2.23 2.46 -5.17
C ILE A 41 3.19 1.83 -6.18
N THR A 42 3.80 2.64 -7.07
CA THR A 42 4.82 2.16 -8.00
C THR A 42 6.03 1.60 -7.24
N ASP A 43 6.51 2.29 -6.22
CA ASP A 43 7.65 1.83 -5.40
C ASP A 43 7.30 0.55 -4.63
N ILE A 44 6.07 0.44 -4.10
CA ILE A 44 5.54 -0.76 -3.43
C ILE A 44 5.51 -1.94 -4.41
N HIS A 45 4.97 -1.74 -5.62
CA HIS A 45 4.93 -2.75 -6.67
C HIS A 45 6.34 -3.24 -7.00
N TYR A 46 7.31 -2.34 -7.15
CA TYR A 46 8.70 -2.70 -7.39
C TYR A 46 9.30 -3.50 -6.23
N LYS A 47 9.15 -3.01 -4.99
CA LYS A 47 9.70 -3.65 -3.77
C LYS A 47 9.12 -5.02 -3.46
N LEU A 48 7.85 -5.24 -3.78
CA LEU A 48 7.13 -6.49 -3.52
C LEU A 48 7.02 -7.39 -4.75
N SER A 49 7.49 -6.92 -5.92
CA SER A 49 7.30 -7.58 -7.22
C SER A 49 5.83 -7.92 -7.49
N LEU A 50 4.95 -6.95 -7.24
CA LEU A 50 3.51 -7.05 -7.47
C LEU A 50 3.09 -6.10 -8.59
N GLU A 51 2.02 -6.45 -9.29
CA GLU A 51 1.59 -5.73 -10.49
C GLU A 51 0.26 -5.00 -10.30
N ASN A 52 -0.55 -5.41 -9.32
CA ASN A 52 -1.88 -4.84 -9.14
C ASN A 52 -2.29 -4.70 -7.67
N ARG A 53 -3.28 -3.83 -7.45
CA ARG A 53 -3.81 -3.52 -6.12
C ARG A 53 -4.40 -4.72 -5.38
N VAL A 54 -4.90 -5.72 -6.11
CA VAL A 54 -5.48 -6.93 -5.51
C VAL A 54 -4.37 -7.79 -4.91
N GLN A 55 -3.25 -7.93 -5.61
CA GLN A 55 -2.05 -8.57 -5.09
C GLN A 55 -1.50 -7.82 -3.86
N VAL A 56 -1.51 -6.48 -3.87
CA VAL A 56 -1.12 -5.66 -2.71
C VAL A 56 -2.05 -5.89 -1.52
N ALA A 57 -3.36 -5.96 -1.74
CA ALA A 57 -4.33 -6.28 -0.69
C ALA A 57 -4.12 -7.71 -0.13
N ALA A 58 -3.91 -8.70 -1.00
CA ALA A 58 -3.60 -10.07 -0.60
C ALA A 58 -2.28 -10.15 0.19
N TYR A 59 -1.27 -9.36 -0.19
CA TYR A 59 -0.03 -9.23 0.55
C TYR A 59 -0.29 -8.67 1.96
N ALA A 60 -1.12 -7.62 2.09
CA ALA A 60 -1.46 -7.03 3.38
C ALA A 60 -2.11 -8.05 4.32
N PHE A 61 -3.03 -8.87 3.80
CA PHE A 61 -3.67 -9.94 4.56
C PHE A 61 -2.69 -11.04 4.98
N ARG A 62 -1.89 -11.57 4.04
CA ARG A 62 -0.89 -12.63 4.31
C ARG A 62 0.15 -12.21 5.35
N ASN A 63 0.49 -10.93 5.39
CA ASN A 63 1.46 -10.37 6.33
C ASN A 63 0.81 -9.77 7.58
N ARG A 64 -0.50 -9.96 7.80
CA ARG A 64 -1.26 -9.46 8.97
C ARG A 64 -1.08 -7.94 9.18
N LEU A 65 -1.03 -7.19 8.09
CA LEU A 65 -0.98 -5.72 8.14
C LEU A 65 -2.37 -5.11 8.36
N VAL A 66 -3.41 -5.87 8.04
CA VAL A 66 -4.83 -5.54 8.25
C VAL A 66 -5.57 -6.77 8.75
N ASP A 67 -6.57 -6.55 9.58
CA ASP A 67 -7.54 -7.54 9.99
C ASP A 67 -8.83 -7.27 9.20
N ILE A 68 -9.19 -8.19 8.29
CA ILE A 68 -10.42 -8.15 7.50
C ILE A 68 -11.27 -9.34 7.92
#